data_AF-A0A971CMP5-F1
#
_entry.id   AF-A0A971CMP5-F1
#
_cell.length_a   1.000
_cell.length_b   1.000
_cell.length_c   1.000
_cell.angle_alpha   90.00
_cell.angle_beta   90.00
_cell.angle_gamma   90.00
#
_symmetry.space_group_name_H-M   'P 1'
#
loop_
_entity.id
_entity.type
_entity.pdbx_description
1 polymer ?
#
loop_
_entity_poly.entity_id
_entity_poly.type
_entity_poly.pdbx_seq_one_letter_code
_entity_poly.pdbx_strand_id
1 'polypeptide(L)'
;MAPHTRFRPCIDLHEGRVKQIVGGTLDSATERLRTNFVSDLPPSWFAERYARDGLRGGHVIQLGPGNEEAARSALAAYPGGLQIGGGIAPGRAEKWLAAGASHVIATSCLFDA
;
A
#
# COMPACT_ATOMS: atom_id res chain seq x y z
N MET A 1 5.65 -13.89 -26.54
CA MET A 1 5.85 -12.44 -26.34
C MET A 1 7.09 -12.24 -25.50
N ALA A 2 7.95 -11.29 -25.86
CA ALA A 2 9.14 -10.98 -25.06
C ALA A 2 8.75 -10.61 -23.61
N PRO A 3 9.62 -10.84 -22.61
CA PRO A 3 9.36 -10.34 -21.27
C PRO A 3 9.43 -8.82 -21.30
N HIS A 4 8.28 -8.16 -21.52
CA HIS A 4 8.17 -6.73 -21.30
C HIS A 4 8.35 -6.48 -19.80
N THR A 5 9.24 -5.55 -19.45
CA THR A 5 9.38 -5.08 -18.05
C THR A 5 8.01 -4.66 -17.53
N ARG A 6 7.59 -5.27 -16.41
CA ARG A 6 6.31 -4.96 -15.77
C ARG A 6 6.54 -3.98 -14.64
N PHE A 7 6.19 -2.72 -14.86
CA PHE A 7 6.21 -1.71 -13.81
C PHE A 7 5.03 -1.94 -12.84
N ARG A 8 5.32 -2.04 -11.55
CA ARG A 8 4.31 -2.20 -10.48
C ARG A 8 4.48 -1.07 -9.47
N PRO A 9 3.56 -0.10 -9.44
CA PRO A 9 3.70 1.06 -8.56
C PRO A 9 3.44 0.72 -7.08
N CYS A 10 3.96 1.55 -6.19
CA CYS A 10 3.78 1.44 -4.74
C CYS A 10 3.18 2.75 -4.17
N ILE A 11 2.23 2.63 -3.25
CA ILE A 11 1.75 3.70 -2.38
C ILE A 11 2.01 3.29 -0.91
N ASP A 12 3.11 3.78 -0.35
CA ASP A 12 3.44 3.57 1.06
C ASP A 12 2.73 4.62 1.92
N LEU A 13 1.97 4.15 2.91
CA LEU A 13 1.15 4.97 3.80
C LEU A 13 1.69 4.93 5.22
N HIS A 14 1.90 6.10 5.82
CA HIS A 14 2.18 6.24 7.24
C HIS A 14 1.45 7.46 7.79
N GLU A 15 0.67 7.27 8.86
CA GLU A 15 -0.21 8.31 9.45
C GLU A 15 -1.16 8.92 8.41
N GLY A 16 -1.72 8.09 7.53
CA GLY A 16 -2.69 8.50 6.51
C GLY A 16 -2.10 9.26 5.33
N ARG A 17 -0.78 9.44 5.27
CA ARG A 17 -0.10 10.17 4.19
C ARG A 17 0.80 9.27 3.36
N VAL A 18 0.95 9.61 2.08
CA VAL A 18 1.90 8.95 1.19
C VAL A 18 3.30 9.38 1.58
N LYS A 19 4.13 8.43 2.03
CA LYS A 19 5.51 8.69 2.47
C LYS A 19 6.47 7.75 1.76
N GLN A 20 7.54 8.29 1.20
CA GLN A 20 8.70 7.50 0.83
C GLN A 20 9.63 7.40 2.04
N ILE A 21 9.85 6.18 2.52
CA ILE A 21 10.78 5.92 3.63
C ILE A 21 12.15 5.48 3.10
N VAL A 22 13.20 5.69 3.89
CA VAL A 22 14.49 5.02 3.66
C VAL A 22 14.35 3.58 4.13
N GLY A 23 14.54 2.61 3.23
CA GLY A 23 14.37 1.19 3.52
C GLY A 23 15.18 0.73 4.74
N GLY A 24 14.55 -0.08 5.61
CA GLY A 24 15.18 -0.67 6.80
C GLY A 24 14.98 0.08 8.12
N THR A 25 14.37 1.28 8.12
CA THR A 25 14.20 2.10 9.34
C THR A 25 12.90 1.86 10.12
N LEU A 26 12.20 0.77 9.82
CA LEU A 26 11.04 0.30 10.61
C LEU A 26 11.52 -0.51 11.82
N ASP A 27 12.37 0.08 12.66
CA ASP A 27 12.71 -0.50 13.96
C ASP A 27 12.17 0.41 15.06
N SER A 28 11.30 -0.16 15.90
CA SER A 28 10.64 0.50 17.02
C SER A 28 11.58 0.89 18.16
N ALA A 29 12.83 0.41 18.16
CA ALA A 29 13.71 0.56 19.33
C ALA A 29 14.70 1.74 19.26
N THR A 30 15.17 2.17 18.09
CA THR A 30 16.36 3.05 18.09
C THR A 30 16.50 4.06 16.94
N GLU A 31 15.70 4.01 15.87
CA GLU A 31 15.82 4.99 14.78
C GLU A 31 14.47 5.62 14.45
N ARG A 32 14.37 6.95 14.56
CA ARG A 32 13.21 7.69 14.04
C ARG A 32 13.05 7.33 12.57
N LEU A 33 11.86 6.86 12.18
CA LEU A 33 11.49 6.58 10.79
C LEU A 33 12.02 7.71 9.88
N ARG A 34 13.03 7.41 9.06
CA ARG A 34 13.60 8.40 8.16
C ARG A 34 12.74 8.49 6.91
N THR A 35 11.99 9.57 6.81
CA THR A 35 11.20 9.91 5.62
C THR A 35 12.08 10.66 4.63
N ASN A 36 12.21 10.14 3.43
CA ASN A 36 12.82 10.87 2.31
C ASN A 36 11.85 11.93 1.77
N PHE A 37 10.56 11.59 1.73
CA PHE A 37 9.55 12.46 1.16
C PHE A 37 8.19 12.17 1.78
N VAL A 38 7.40 13.22 1.98
CA VAL A 38 5.99 13.15 2.35
C VAL A 38 5.24 13.93 1.29
N SER A 39 4.24 13.30 0.67
CA SER A 39 3.44 13.97 -0.34
C SER A 39 2.29 14.77 0.28
N ASP A 40 2.02 15.94 -0.28
CA ASP A 40 0.78 16.70 -0.02
C ASP A 40 -0.41 16.16 -0.84
N LEU A 41 -0.17 15.28 -1.80
CA LEU A 41 -1.22 14.68 -2.62
C LEU A 41 -1.84 13.47 -1.90
N PRO A 42 -3.16 13.27 -2.02
CA PRO A 42 -3.82 12.14 -1.39
C PRO A 42 -3.47 10.82 -2.09
N PRO A 43 -3.57 9.67 -1.40
CA PRO A 43 -3.35 8.34 -1.98
C PRO A 43 -4.20 8.05 -3.23
N SER A 44 -5.45 8.54 -3.26
CA SER A 44 -6.35 8.42 -4.41
C SER A 44 -5.77 9.04 -5.67
N TRP A 45 -5.09 10.18 -5.56
CA TRP A 45 -4.50 10.86 -6.72
C TRP A 45 -3.46 9.97 -7.41
N PHE A 46 -2.63 9.27 -6.64
CA PHE A 46 -1.65 8.32 -7.17
C PHE A 46 -2.34 7.11 -7.80
N ALA A 47 -3.35 6.55 -7.14
CA ALA A 47 -4.11 5.43 -7.66
C ALA A 47 -4.84 5.78 -8.97
N GLU A 48 -5.44 6.97 -9.09
CA GLU A 48 -6.07 7.47 -10.32
C GLU A 48 -5.04 7.61 -11.44
N ARG A 49 -3.84 8.10 -11.13
CA ARG A 49 -2.74 8.18 -12.10
C ARG A 49 -2.35 6.78 -12.59
N TYR A 50 -2.18 5.82 -11.69
CA TYR A 50 -1.86 4.44 -12.06
C TYR A 50 -2.98 3.79 -12.88
N ALA A 51 -4.24 4.09 -12.57
CA ALA A 51 -5.39 3.64 -13.34
C ALA A 51 -5.37 4.18 -14.77
N ARG A 52 -5.11 5.49 -14.92
CA ARG A 52 -4.99 6.18 -16.21
C ARG A 52 -3.88 5.60 -17.07
N ASP A 53 -2.76 5.26 -16.45
CA ASP A 53 -1.59 4.68 -17.12
C ASP A 53 -1.72 3.15 -17.32
N GLY A 54 -2.82 2.52 -16.87
CA GLY A 54 -3.06 1.08 -17.01
C GLY A 54 -2.15 0.19 -16.15
N LEU A 55 -1.54 0.74 -15.10
CA LEU A 55 -0.53 0.08 -14.27
C LEU A 55 -1.18 -0.83 -13.21
N ARG A 56 -1.32 -2.12 -13.54
CA ARG A 56 -1.93 -3.13 -12.65
C ARG A 56 -0.91 -3.88 -11.78
N GLY A 57 -1.40 -4.36 -10.65
CA GLY A 57 -0.64 -5.25 -9.77
C GLY A 57 0.39 -4.53 -8.90
N GLY A 58 0.33 -3.21 -8.84
CA GLY A 58 0.95 -2.39 -7.81
C GLY A 58 0.32 -2.62 -6.44
N HIS A 59 0.82 -1.94 -5.41
CA HIS A 59 0.37 -2.14 -4.04
C HIS A 59 0.23 -0.84 -3.25
N VAL A 60 -0.69 -0.88 -2.29
CA VAL A 60 -0.81 0.07 -1.18
C VAL A 60 -0.29 -0.64 0.06
N ILE A 61 0.63 -0.04 0.81
CA ILE A 61 1.20 -0.64 2.02
C ILE A 61 0.94 0.27 3.21
N GLN A 62 0.30 -0.28 4.24
CA GLN A 62 0.08 0.39 5.51
C GLN A 62 1.28 0.18 6.42
N LEU A 63 2.09 1.22 6.59
CA LEU A 63 3.20 1.27 7.52
C LEU A 63 2.68 1.81 8.86
N GLY A 64 2.28 0.91 9.76
CA GLY A 64 1.75 1.29 11.09
C GLY A 64 0.25 1.68 11.11
N PRO A 65 -0.24 2.14 12.27
CA PRO A 65 -1.66 2.50 12.46
C PRO A 65 -2.04 3.81 11.75
N GLY A 66 -3.35 4.09 11.67
CA GLY A 66 -3.87 5.36 11.14
C GLY A 66 -3.97 5.44 9.61
N ASN A 67 -3.75 4.34 8.89
CA ASN A 67 -3.72 4.32 7.43
C ASN A 67 -5.02 3.83 6.76
N GLU A 68 -6.05 3.45 7.52
CA GLU A 68 -7.21 2.72 6.96
C GLU A 68 -8.02 3.56 5.96
N GLU A 69 -8.34 4.80 6.30
CA GLU A 69 -9.08 5.70 5.40
C GLU A 69 -8.27 6.02 4.13
N ALA A 70 -6.98 6.32 4.30
CA ALA A 70 -6.05 6.56 3.21
C ALA A 70 -5.94 5.36 2.25
N ALA A 71 -5.87 4.14 2.78
CA ALA A 71 -5.85 2.92 2.00
C ALA A 71 -7.16 2.73 1.23
N ARG A 72 -8.32 2.90 1.89
CA ARG A 72 -9.63 2.81 1.23
C ARG A 72 -9.77 3.81 0.10
N SER A 73 -9.28 5.05 0.29
CA SER A 73 -9.28 6.09 -0.73
C SER A 73 -8.49 5.67 -1.99
N ALA A 74 -7.29 5.11 -1.83
CA ALA A 74 -6.52 4.58 -2.96
C ALA A 74 -7.20 3.39 -3.66
N LEU A 75 -7.75 2.45 -2.89
CA LEU A 75 -8.39 1.25 -3.43
C LEU A 75 -9.68 1.59 -4.19
N ALA A 76 -10.49 2.51 -3.67
CA ALA A 76 -11.71 2.99 -4.33
C ALA A 76 -11.41 3.77 -5.62
N ALA A 77 -10.26 4.46 -5.68
CA ALA A 77 -9.81 5.18 -6.86
C ALA A 77 -9.32 4.27 -8.00
N TYR A 78 -8.87 3.04 -7.69
CA TYR A 78 -8.55 2.04 -8.71
C TYR A 78 -9.05 0.64 -8.33
N PRO A 79 -10.37 0.38 -8.39
CA PRO A 79 -10.96 -0.89 -8.00
C PRO A 79 -10.38 -2.05 -8.81
N GLY A 80 -9.89 -3.08 -8.11
CA GLY A 80 -9.24 -4.26 -8.71
C GLY A 80 -7.88 -3.97 -9.37
N GLY A 81 -7.33 -2.76 -9.22
CA GLY A 81 -6.04 -2.37 -9.81
C GLY A 81 -4.84 -2.64 -8.89
N LEU A 82 -5.02 -2.40 -7.59
CA LEU A 82 -3.96 -2.44 -6.58
C LEU A 82 -4.15 -3.58 -5.58
N GLN A 83 -3.05 -4.01 -4.97
CA GLN A 83 -3.03 -4.93 -3.83
C GLN A 83 -2.91 -4.11 -2.53
N ILE A 84 -3.18 -4.74 -1.38
CA ILE A 84 -3.07 -4.09 -0.06
C ILE A 84 -2.29 -4.95 0.92
N GLY A 85 -1.33 -4.36 1.62
CA GLY A 85 -0.53 -5.00 2.65
C GLY A 85 -0.34 -4.11 3.89
N GLY A 86 0.20 -4.70 4.96
CA GLY A 86 0.38 -4.04 6.25
C GLY A 86 -0.80 -4.28 7.20
N GLY A 87 -0.57 -5.01 8.29
CA GLY A 87 -1.61 -5.31 9.28
C GLY A 87 -2.72 -6.27 8.80
N ILE A 88 -2.46 -7.07 7.76
CA ILE A 88 -3.37 -8.12 7.30
C ILE A 88 -3.38 -9.28 8.31
N ALA A 89 -4.58 -9.71 8.71
CA ALA A 89 -4.81 -10.81 9.64
C ALA A 89 -6.02 -11.65 9.17
N PRO A 90 -6.14 -12.91 9.64
CA PRO A 90 -7.33 -13.73 9.38
C PRO A 90 -8.63 -12.97 9.71
N GLY A 91 -9.64 -13.07 8.85
CA GLY A 91 -10.91 -12.35 8.98
C GLY A 91 -10.90 -10.87 8.58
N ARG A 92 -9.73 -10.26 8.32
CA ARG A 92 -9.63 -8.86 7.84
C ARG A 92 -9.42 -8.75 6.33
N ALA A 93 -9.15 -9.84 5.63
CA ALA A 93 -8.89 -9.80 4.19
C ALA A 93 -10.13 -9.38 3.38
N GLU A 94 -11.30 -9.88 3.74
CA GLU A 94 -12.54 -9.65 2.99
C GLU A 94 -12.91 -8.16 2.93
N LYS A 95 -12.79 -7.42 4.05
CA LYS A 95 -13.09 -5.97 4.06
C LYS A 95 -12.23 -5.19 3.06
N TRP A 96 -11.03 -5.66 2.76
CA TRP A 96 -10.11 -5.00 1.85
C TRP A 96 -10.40 -5.33 0.39
N LEU A 97 -10.78 -6.58 0.11
CA LEU A 97 -11.28 -6.97 -1.20
C LEU A 97 -12.57 -6.20 -1.53
N ALA A 98 -13.49 -6.11 -0.57
CA ALA A 98 -14.71 -5.31 -0.69
C ALA A 98 -14.43 -3.80 -0.86
N ALA A 99 -13.31 -3.30 -0.32
CA ALA A 99 -12.87 -1.92 -0.51
C ALA A 99 -12.21 -1.65 -1.88
N GLY A 100 -12.07 -2.67 -2.74
CA GLY A 100 -11.52 -2.53 -4.09
C GLY A 100 -10.10 -3.07 -4.27
N ALA A 101 -9.51 -3.73 -3.27
CA ALA A 101 -8.24 -4.43 -3.48
C ALA A 101 -8.41 -5.63 -4.42
N SER A 102 -7.46 -5.81 -5.33
CA SER A 102 -7.38 -7.00 -6.17
C SER A 102 -6.95 -8.23 -5.37
N HIS A 103 -6.00 -8.04 -4.44
CA HIS A 103 -5.42 -9.08 -3.60
C HIS A 103 -4.98 -8.45 -2.27
N VAL A 104 -4.81 -9.31 -1.26
CA VAL A 104 -4.17 -8.95 0.01
C VAL A 104 -2.76 -9.52 0.06
N ILE A 105 -1.85 -8.78 0.68
CA ILE A 105 -0.46 -9.18 0.92
C ILE A 105 -0.36 -9.59 2.39
N ALA A 106 -0.33 -10.90 2.64
CA ALA A 106 -0.16 -11.48 3.96
C ALA A 106 1.30 -11.86 4.19
N THR A 107 1.88 -11.40 5.31
CA THR A 107 3.26 -11.70 5.69
C THR A 107 3.32 -12.18 7.14
N SER A 108 3.30 -11.26 8.11
CA SER A 108 3.50 -11.59 9.53
C SER A 108 2.47 -12.57 10.11
N CYS A 109 1.24 -12.59 9.60
CA CYS A 109 0.22 -13.53 10.06
C CYS A 109 0.42 -14.99 9.58
N LEU A 110 1.39 -15.25 8.70
CA LEU A 110 1.71 -16.58 8.19
C LEU A 110 2.83 -17.26 8.97
N PHE A 111 3.55 -16.51 9.80
CA PHE A 111 4.67 -17.02 10.58
C PHE A 111 4.26 -17.06 12.05
N ASP A 112 4.38 -18.23 12.67
CA ASP A 112 4.32 -18.33 14.12
C ASP A 112 5.56 -17.63 14.70
N ALA A 113 5.34 -16.75 15.69
CA ALA A 113 6.41 -16.02 16.38
C ALA A 113 7.20 -16.93 17.32
#